data_AF-K2J091-F1
#
_entry.id   AF-K2J091-F1
#
_cell.length_a   1.000
_cell.length_b   1.000
_cell.length_c   1.000
_cell.angle_alpha   90.00
_cell.angle_beta   90.00
_cell.angle_gamma   90.00
#
_symmetry.space_group_name_H-M   'P 1'
#
loop_
_entity.id
_entity.type
_entity.pdbx_description
1 polymer ?
#
loop_
_entity_poly.entity_id
_entity_poly.type
_entity_poly.pdbx_seq_one_letter_code
_entity_poly.pdbx_strand_id
1 'polypeptide(L)'
;MKTVAILIFPDFLMLDMSGPAETFTVANRFLPADAGYRLVLISATQTDIRASNGIRVLADTTIAEPAESYDLLLVVGGPGAYSGRPP
;
A
#
# COMPACT_ATOMS: atom_id res chain seq x y z
N MET A 1 1.60 5.77 17.86
CA MET A 1 1.85 5.78 16.41
C MET A 1 0.89 4.81 15.75
N LYS A 2 0.08 5.28 14.79
CA LYS A 2 -0.92 4.44 14.10
C LYS A 2 -0.27 3.71 12.94
N THR A 3 -0.65 2.46 12.69
CA THR A 3 -0.13 1.67 11.56
C THR A 3 -1.11 1.69 10.39
N VAL A 4 -0.62 2.13 9.24
CA VAL A 4 -1.35 2.19 7.97
C VAL A 4 -0.79 1.11 7.05
N ALA A 5 -1.60 0.09 6.79
CA ALA A 5 -1.31 -0.92 5.79
C ALA A 5 -1.76 -0.44 4.40
N ILE A 6 -0.90 -0.57 3.40
CA ILE A 6 -1.23 -0.31 2.00
C ILE A 6 -1.16 -1.64 1.25
N LEU A 7 -2.29 -2.11 0.71
CA LEU A 7 -2.39 -3.39 0.00
C LEU A 7 -2.25 -3.18 -1.52
N ILE A 8 -1.17 -3.70 -2.09
CA ILE A 8 -0.91 -3.75 -3.53
C ILE A 8 -1.10 -5.15 -4.12
N PHE A 9 -1.31 -5.21 -5.43
CA PHE A 9 -1.51 -6.44 -6.20
C PHE A 9 -1.04 -6.24 -7.64
N PRO A 10 -0.81 -7.30 -8.43
CA PRO A 10 -0.39 -7.16 -9.83
C PRO A 10 -1.29 -6.19 -10.62
N ASP A 11 -0.69 -5.30 -11.41
CA ASP A 11 -1.39 -4.27 -12.18
C ASP A 11 -2.17 -3.24 -11.35
N PHE A 12 -1.73 -2.96 -10.12
CA PHE A 12 -2.17 -1.77 -9.37
C PHE A 12 -1.69 -0.47 -10.04
N LEU A 13 -2.40 0.64 -9.80
CA LEU A 13 -1.99 1.97 -10.22
C LEU A 13 -0.99 2.56 -9.22
N MET A 14 0.22 2.87 -9.69
CA MET A 14 1.28 3.41 -8.83
C MET A 14 0.91 4.73 -8.16
N LEU A 15 0.15 5.59 -8.86
CA LEU A 15 -0.30 6.88 -8.31
C LEU A 15 -1.25 6.70 -7.12
N ASP A 16 -2.15 5.74 -7.20
CA ASP A 16 -3.11 5.43 -6.14
C ASP A 16 -2.39 4.91 -4.88
N MET A 17 -1.21 4.31 -5.02
CA MET A 17 -0.35 3.90 -3.90
C MET A 17 0.48 5.06 -3.37
N SER A 18 1.18 5.76 -4.27
CA SER A 18 2.17 6.77 -3.89
C SER A 18 1.53 8.03 -3.31
N GLY A 19 0.34 8.42 -3.78
CA GLY A 19 -0.37 9.61 -3.28
C GLY A 19 -0.68 9.51 -1.78
N PRO A 20 -1.42 8.48 -1.33
CA PRO A 20 -1.67 8.27 0.09
C PRO A 20 -0.40 8.03 0.91
N ALA A 21 0.55 7.24 0.40
CA ALA A 21 1.82 7.00 1.09
C ALA A 21 2.56 8.31 1.38
N GLU A 22 2.72 9.18 0.38
CA GLU A 22 3.37 10.48 0.55
C GLU A 22 2.56 11.40 1.48
N THR A 23 1.23 11.33 1.44
CA THR A 23 0.38 12.11 2.35
C THR A 23 0.66 11.77 3.82
N PHE A 24 0.73 10.47 4.17
CA PHE A 24 1.03 10.05 5.53
C PHE A 24 2.48 10.37 5.95
N THR A 25 3.46 10.18 5.08
CA THR A 25 4.87 10.50 5.39
C THR A 25 5.08 12.01 5.53
N VAL A 26 4.41 12.83 4.73
CA VAL A 26 4.47 14.30 4.86
C VAL A 26 3.77 14.74 6.14
N ALA A 27 2.61 14.17 6.50
CA ALA A 27 1.93 14.48 7.76
C ALA A 27 2.84 14.24 8.98
N ASN A 28 3.66 13.18 8.97
CA ASN A 28 4.61 12.89 10.04
C ASN A 28 5.63 14.01 10.28
N ARG A 29 5.88 14.90 9.31
CA ARG A 29 6.78 16.05 9.49
C ARG A 29 6.18 17.16 10.37
N PHE A 30 4.86 17.14 10.56
CA PHE A 30 4.12 18.17 11.31
C PHE A 30 3.53 17.64 12.62
N LEU A 31 3.62 16.34 12.88
CA LEU A 31 3.04 15.69 14.04
C LEU A 31 4.10 15.40 15.12
N PRO A 32 3.70 15.40 16.41
CA PRO A 32 4.50 14.79 17.47
C PRO A 32 4.84 13.32 17.14
N ALA A 33 6.01 12.86 17.60
CA ALA A 33 6.53 11.54 17.25
C ALA A 33 5.60 10.38 17.65
N ASP A 34 4.84 10.51 18.73
CA ASP A 34 3.88 9.52 19.22
C ASP A 34 2.54 9.53 18.45
N ALA A 35 2.23 10.64 17.76
CA ALA A 35 1.02 10.83 16.97
C ALA A 35 1.18 10.51 15.48
N GLY A 36 2.39 10.15 15.03
CA GLY A 36 2.68 9.84 13.63
C GLY A 36 2.09 8.51 13.12
N TYR A 37 2.36 8.23 11.85
CA TYR A 37 1.93 7.05 11.10
C TYR A 37 3.13 6.18 10.72
N ARG A 38 3.01 4.87 10.95
CA ARG A 38 3.90 3.84 10.42
C ARG A 38 3.22 3.21 9.20
N LEU A 39 3.87 3.29 8.04
CA LEU A 39 3.38 2.66 6.82
C LEU A 39 3.94 1.24 6.71
N VAL A 40 3.09 0.31 6.26
CA VAL A 40 3.47 -1.07 5.93
C VAL A 40 2.88 -1.40 4.56
N LEU A 41 3.72 -1.76 3.60
CA LEU A 41 3.30 -2.17 2.27
C LEU A 41 3.07 -3.69 2.25
N ILE A 42 1.84 -4.10 1.95
CA ILE A 42 1.42 -5.50 1.93
C ILE A 42 1.08 -5.86 0.49
N SER A 43 1.48 -7.06 0.06
CA SER A 43 1.07 -7.61 -1.22
C SER A 43 0.00 -8.69 -1.07
N ALA A 44 -0.93 -8.74 -2.02
CA ALA A 44 -1.92 -9.82 -2.11
C ALA A 44 -1.34 -11.17 -2.58
N THR A 45 -0.15 -11.20 -3.19
CA THR A 45 0.40 -12.42 -3.82
C THR A 45 1.83 -12.71 -3.40
N GLN A 46 2.79 -11.90 -3.84
CA GLN A 46 4.23 -12.06 -3.60
C GLN A 46 4.87 -10.70 -3.31
N THR A 47 6.09 -10.65 -2.77
CA THR A 47 6.68 -9.35 -2.39
C THR A 47 7.11 -8.49 -3.58
N ASP A 48 7.55 -9.06 -4.70
CA ASP A 48 7.86 -8.30 -5.93
C ASP A 48 6.62 -8.17 -6.84
N ILE A 49 6.03 -6.98 -6.85
CA ILE A 49 4.80 -6.67 -7.59
C ILE A 49 5.07 -5.66 -8.70
N ARG A 50 4.57 -5.98 -9.89
CA ARG A 50 4.58 -5.07 -11.04
C ARG A 50 3.31 -4.23 -11.05
N ALA A 51 3.47 -2.91 -11.01
CA ALA A 51 2.39 -1.95 -11.23
C ALA A 51 1.98 -1.92 -12.71
N SER A 52 0.81 -1.36 -13.01
CA SER A 52 0.28 -1.27 -14.38
C SER A 52 1.14 -0.44 -15.34
N ASN A 53 1.95 0.48 -14.79
CA ASN A 53 2.95 1.25 -15.55
C ASN A 53 4.27 0.49 -15.79
N GLY A 54 4.35 -0.77 -15.37
CA GLY A 54 5.49 -1.65 -15.59
C GLY A 54 6.59 -1.58 -14.54
N ILE A 55 6.54 -0.63 -13.60
CA ILE A 55 7.52 -0.51 -12.50
C ILE A 55 7.30 -1.62 -11.48
N ARG A 56 8.41 -2.15 -10.94
CA ARG A 56 8.39 -3.13 -9.84
C ARG A 56 8.49 -2.43 -8.49
N VAL A 57 7.71 -2.91 -7.54
CA VAL A 57 7.68 -2.46 -6.15
C VAL A 57 7.84 -3.68 -5.26
N LEU A 58 8.71 -3.55 -4.26
CA LEU A 58 8.90 -4.57 -3.24
C LEU A 58 8.03 -4.26 -2.02
N ALA A 59 7.09 -5.14 -1.70
CA ALA A 59 6.28 -5.07 -0.49
C ALA A 59 7.06 -5.60 0.72
N ASP A 60 6.72 -5.09 1.91
CA ASP A 60 7.32 -5.51 3.17
C ASP A 60 6.89 -6.93 3.55
N THR A 61 5.66 -7.31 3.21
CA THR A 61 5.07 -8.62 3.53
C THR A 61 3.95 -8.99 2.55
N THR A 62 3.34 -10.16 2.74
CA THR A 62 2.15 -10.60 2.01
C THR A 62 0.96 -10.84 2.94
N ILE A 63 -0.25 -10.90 2.40
CA ILE A 63 -1.46 -11.23 3.17
C ILE A 63 -1.46 -12.64 3.78
N ALA A 64 -0.58 -13.54 3.30
CA ALA A 64 -0.47 -14.91 3.81
C ALA A 64 0.44 -14.98 5.05
N GLU A 65 1.27 -13.97 5.27
CA GLU A 65 2.18 -13.92 6.41
C GLU A 65 1.45 -13.44 7.68
N PRO A 66 1.80 -13.97 8.86
CA PRO A 66 1.29 -13.45 10.12
C PRO A 66 1.59 -11.95 10.28
N ALA A 67 0.58 -11.18 10.68
CA ALA A 67 0.70 -9.75 10.87
C ALA A 67 0.11 -9.30 12.21
N GLU A 68 0.68 -8.23 12.77
CA GLU A 68 0.03 -7.45 13.82
C GLU A 68 -1.24 -6.77 13.28
N SER A 69 -2.13 -6.33 14.18
CA SER A 69 -3.31 -5.55 13.79
C SER A 69 -2.90 -4.19 13.20
N TYR A 70 -3.57 -3.80 12.11
CA TYR A 70 -3.42 -2.48 11.50
C TYR A 70 -4.56 -1.54 11.93
N ASP A 71 -4.28 -0.25 12.11
CA ASP A 71 -5.29 0.76 12.45
C ASP A 71 -6.09 1.20 11.22
N LEU A 72 -5.48 1.12 10.03
CA LEU A 72 -6.09 1.45 8.75
C LEU A 72 -5.53 0.54 7.66
N LEU A 73 -6.41 0.06 6.78
CA LEU A 73 -6.05 -0.63 5.55
C LEU A 73 -6.48 0.22 4.35
N LEU A 74 -5.53 0.55 3.49
CA LEU A 74 -5.76 1.19 2.21
C LEU A 74 -5.57 0.17 1.09
N VAL A 75 -6.62 -0.09 0.33
CA VAL A 75 -6.56 -0.99 -0.83
C VAL A 75 -6.39 -0.13 -2.07
N VAL A 76 -5.31 -0.35 -2.81
CA VAL A 76 -4.96 0.48 -3.96
C VAL A 76 -5.85 0.14 -5.16
N GLY A 77 -6.20 1.12 -5.98
CA GLY A 77 -6.91 0.89 -7.24
C GLY A 77 -6.01 0.36 -8.36
N GLY A 78 -6.63 -0.18 -9.41
CA GLY A 78 -5.95 -0.44 -10.68
C GLY A 78 -6.56 -1.58 -11.51
N PRO A 79 -6.09 -1.77 -12.75
CA PRO A 79 -6.58 -2.80 -13.67
C PRO A 79 -6.68 -4.21 -13.09
N GLY A 80 -5.76 -4.60 -12.20
CA GLY A 80 -5.80 -5.90 -11.52
C GLY A 80 -7.08 -6.17 -10.72
N ALA A 81 -7.83 -5.13 -10.35
CA ALA A 81 -9.09 -5.24 -9.61
C ALA A 81 -10.33 -5.38 -10.51
N TYR A 82 -10.22 -5.17 -11.82
CA TYR A 82 -11.42 -5.05 -12.67
C TYR A 82 -12.06 -6.39 -13.06
N SER A 83 -11.52 -7.53 -12.59
CA SER A 83 -12.05 -8.87 -12.90
C SER A 83 -12.28 -9.10 -14.41
N GLY A 84 -11.39 -8.56 -15.25
CA GLY A 84 -11.45 -8.66 -16.71
C GLY A 84 -12.43 -7.71 -17.41
N ARG A 85 -13.04 -6.76 -16.70
CA ARG A 85 -13.88 -5.71 -17.30
C ARG A 85 -13.06 -4.44 -17.55
N PRO A 86 -13.29 -3.69 -18.64
CA PRO A 86 -12.75 -2.34 -18.74
C PRO A 86 -13.41 -1.44 -17.67
N PRO A 87 -12.71 -0.36 -17.24
CA PRO A 87 -13.26 0.61 -16.29
C PRO A 87 -14.46 1.37 -16.87
#